data_AF-A0A368FQX6-F1
#
_entry.id   AF-A0A368FQX6-F1
#
_cell.length_a   1.000
_cell.length_b   1.000
_cell.length_c   1.000
_cell.angle_alpha   90.00
_cell.angle_beta   90.00
_cell.angle_gamma   90.00
#
_symmetry.space_group_name_H-M   'P 1'
#
loop_
_entity.id
_entity.type
_entity.pdbx_description
1 polymer ?
#
loop_
_entity_poly.entity_id
_entity_poly.type
_entity_poly.pdbx_seq_one_letter_code
_entity_poly.pdbx_strand_id
1 'polypeptide(L)'
;MHCNDRRLLPDLIRLGGGELSVTEPEYEDGAPAPFHAPQLSSPIFVVYDVTMTRNIPSKFHRHPTRYNMVSAQWIIESVMEYGIKKIA
;
A
#
# COMPACT_ATOMS: atom_id res chain seq x y z
N MET A 1 -28.16 8.69 1.30
CA MET A 1 -26.85 8.78 0.63
C MET A 1 -26.11 7.49 0.94
N HIS A 2 -25.97 6.57 -0.02
CA HIS A 2 -25.17 5.35 0.17
C HIS A 2 -23.73 5.76 -0.14
N CYS A 3 -22.91 6.00 0.89
CA CYS A 3 -21.47 6.15 0.70
C CYS A 3 -20.95 4.83 0.14
N ASN A 4 -20.53 4.84 -1.13
CA ASN A 4 -20.00 3.65 -1.77
C ASN A 4 -18.52 3.56 -1.39
N ASP A 5 -18.25 3.12 -0.15
CA ASP A 5 -16.91 3.04 0.46
C ASP A 5 -15.92 2.22 -0.38
N ARG A 6 -16.44 1.40 -1.31
CA ARG A 6 -15.67 0.65 -2.31
C ARG A 6 -14.76 1.53 -3.18
N ARG A 7 -15.07 2.83 -3.32
CA ARG A 7 -14.24 3.78 -4.12
C ARG A 7 -13.30 4.64 -3.28
N LEU A 8 -13.51 4.72 -1.97
CA LEU A 8 -12.74 5.61 -1.10
C LEU A 8 -11.25 5.34 -1.20
N LEU A 9 -10.83 4.09 -0.97
CA LEU A 9 -9.42 3.73 -0.96
C LEU A 9 -8.75 3.94 -2.35
N PRO A 10 -9.33 3.49 -3.48
CA PRO A 10 -8.83 3.83 -4.80
C PRO A 10 -8.66 5.34 -5.05
N ASP A 11 -9.65 6.14 -4.64
CA ASP A 11 -9.63 7.59 -4.85
C ASP A 11 -8.56 8.26 -3.98
N LEU A 12 -8.40 7.84 -2.72
CA LEU A 12 -7.34 8.31 -1.84
C LEU A 12 -5.94 8.04 -2.41
N ILE A 13 -5.72 6.84 -2.96
CA ILE A 13 -4.43 6.47 -3.57
C ILE A 13 -4.12 7.38 -4.76
N ARG A 14 -5.10 7.59 -5.65
CA ARG A 14 -4.94 8.46 -6.83
C ARG A 14 -4.71 9.93 -6.45
N LEU A 15 -5.48 10.44 -5.48
CA LEU A 15 -5.35 11.82 -5.01
C LEU A 15 -4.00 12.07 -4.33
N GLY A 16 -3.42 11.05 -3.69
CA GLY A 16 -2.07 11.09 -3.12
C GLY A 16 -0.93 10.94 -4.15
N GLY A 17 -1.24 10.84 -5.45
CA GLY A 17 -0.26 10.63 -6.51
C GLY A 17 0.23 9.19 -6.66
N GLY A 18 -0.43 8.23 -6.00
CA GLY A 18 -0.14 6.81 -6.14
C GLY A 18 -0.82 6.18 -7.36
N GLU A 19 -0.33 5.00 -7.73
CA GLU A 19 -0.87 4.20 -8.82
C GLU A 19 -1.53 2.92 -8.30
N LEU A 20 -2.68 2.57 -8.87
CA LEU A 20 -3.36 1.30 -8.59
C LEU A 20 -3.04 0.31 -9.70
N SER A 21 -2.45 -0.82 -9.33
CA SER A 21 -2.26 -1.93 -10.24
C SER A 21 -3.18 -3.09 -9.90
N VAL A 22 -3.85 -3.64 -10.91
CA VAL A 22 -4.62 -4.88 -10.82
C VAL A 22 -3.75 -6.12 -11.06
N THR A 23 -2.54 -5.91 -11.58
CA THR A 23 -1.51 -6.93 -11.76
C THR A 23 -0.37 -6.68 -10.79
N GLU A 24 0.40 -7.71 -10.49
CA GLU A 24 1.62 -7.51 -9.72
C GLU A 24 2.58 -6.61 -10.51
N PRO A 25 3.00 -5.46 -9.96
CA PRO A 25 3.99 -4.60 -10.61
C PRO A 25 5.37 -5.27 -10.55
N GLU A 26 6.17 -5.03 -11.59
CA GLU A 26 7.55 -5.50 -11.61
C GLU A 26 8.36 -4.69 -10.59
N TYR A 27 9.07 -5.41 -9.72
CA TYR A 27 10.02 -4.79 -8.80
C TYR A 27 11.34 -4.57 -9.54
N GLU A 28 11.79 -3.32 -9.57
CA GLU A 28 13.06 -2.91 -10.15
C GLU A 28 14.12 -2.71 -9.05
N ASP A 29 15.22 -3.45 -9.13
CA ASP A 29 16.35 -3.25 -8.22
C ASP A 29 16.96 -1.87 -8.44
N GLY A 30 17.06 -1.09 -7.36
CA GLY A 30 17.55 0.30 -7.40
C GLY A 30 16.46 1.34 -7.67
N ALA A 31 15.17 0.95 -7.70
CA ALA A 31 14.07 1.89 -7.69
C ALA A 31 14.23 2.88 -6.52
N PRO A 32 13.96 4.19 -6.73
CA PRO A 32 14.11 5.18 -5.69
C PRO A 32 13.16 4.89 -4.53
N ALA A 33 13.65 5.06 -3.30
CA ALA A 33 12.81 4.98 -2.13
C ALA A 33 11.69 6.04 -2.19
N PRO A 34 10.50 5.78 -1.62
CA PRO A 34 9.43 6.76 -1.58
C PRO A 34 9.87 8.06 -0.91
N PHE A 35 9.56 9.21 -1.52
CA PHE A 35 10.00 10.53 -1.02
C PHE A 35 9.57 10.79 0.43
N HIS A 36 8.33 10.46 0.78
CA HIS A 36 7.78 10.64 2.13
C HIS A 36 8.16 9.51 3.11
N ALA A 37 8.86 8.47 2.64
CA ALA A 37 9.26 7.33 3.47
C ALA A 37 10.57 6.69 2.97
N PRO A 38 11.70 7.41 3.05
CA PRO A 38 12.99 6.95 2.54
C PRO A 38 13.53 5.70 3.25
N GLN A 39 12.97 5.37 4.43
CA GLN A 39 13.27 4.14 5.15
C GLN A 39 12.67 2.88 4.52
N LEU A 40 11.69 3.01 3.61
CA LEU A 40 11.09 1.87 2.93
C LEU A 40 11.98 1.42 1.77
N SER A 41 12.17 0.11 1.67
CA SER A 41 13.02 -0.55 0.66
C SER A 41 12.38 -0.61 -0.73
N SER A 42 11.06 -0.41 -0.82
CA SER A 42 10.30 -0.51 -2.06
C SER A 42 9.21 0.55 -2.13
N PRO A 43 8.85 1.05 -3.32
CA PRO A 43 7.66 1.87 -3.53
C PRO A 43 6.39 1.04 -3.74
N ILE A 44 6.48 -0.29 -3.77
CA ILE A 44 5.35 -1.17 -4.03
C ILE A 44 4.63 -1.50 -2.72
N PHE A 45 3.31 -1.27 -2.69
CA PHE A 45 2.45 -1.57 -1.55
C PHE A 45 1.43 -2.64 -1.93
N VAL A 46 1.37 -3.71 -1.13
CA VAL A 46 0.32 -4.73 -1.20
C VAL A 46 -0.69 -4.39 -0.12
N VAL A 47 -1.82 -3.82 -0.55
CA VAL A 47 -2.87 -3.39 0.37
C VAL A 47 -3.88 -4.51 0.57
N TYR A 48 -4.09 -4.91 1.83
CA TYR A 48 -5.05 -5.94 2.18
C TYR A 48 -6.15 -5.39 3.10
N ASP A 49 -7.33 -6.02 3.02
CA ASP A 49 -8.39 -5.80 4.00
C ASP A 49 -8.12 -6.67 5.23
N VAL A 50 -8.11 -6.06 6.42
CA VAL A 50 -7.90 -6.76 7.70
C VAL A 50 -8.94 -7.84 7.97
N THR A 51 -10.13 -7.73 7.37
CA THR A 51 -11.20 -8.73 7.45
C THR A 51 -10.99 -9.90 6.48
N MET A 52 -10.07 -9.78 5.51
CA MET A 52 -9.80 -10.77 4.46
C MET A 52 -8.32 -11.17 4.35
N THR A 53 -7.70 -11.48 5.48
CA THR A 53 -6.27 -11.88 5.52
C THR A 53 -5.98 -13.29 5.00
N ARG A 54 -6.98 -14.18 4.96
CA ARG A 54 -6.81 -15.61 4.68
C ARG A 54 -6.34 -15.94 3.25
N ASN A 55 -6.46 -14.99 2.31
CA ASN A 55 -6.19 -15.22 0.88
C ASN A 55 -4.98 -14.45 0.35
N ILE A 56 -4.16 -13.84 1.21
CA ILE A 56 -2.99 -13.10 0.72
C ILE A 56 -1.89 -14.08 0.31
N PRO A 57 -1.41 -14.04 -0.95
CA PRO A 57 -0.35 -14.93 -1.41
C PRO A 57 0.90 -14.86 -0.52
N SER A 58 1.43 -16.02 -0.13
CA SER A 58 2.59 -16.11 0.77
C SER A 58 3.86 -15.48 0.20
N LYS A 59 3.97 -15.31 -1.12
CA LYS A 59 5.10 -14.63 -1.78
C LYS A 59 5.33 -13.21 -1.27
N PHE A 60 4.27 -12.47 -0.94
CA PHE A 60 4.39 -11.10 -0.45
C PHE A 60 5.03 -11.03 0.94
N HIS A 61 4.85 -12.08 1.75
CA HIS A 61 5.50 -12.20 3.06
C HIS A 61 6.97 -12.64 2.95
N ARG A 62 7.36 -13.31 1.85
CA ARG A 62 8.71 -13.87 1.65
C ARG A 62 9.70 -12.85 1.09
N HIS A 63 9.23 -11.73 0.57
CA HIS A 63 10.06 -10.71 -0.06
C HIS A 63 9.80 -9.30 0.53
N PRO A 64 10.05 -9.09 1.83
CA PRO A 64 9.79 -7.80 2.50
C PRO A 64 10.67 -6.66 1.98
N THR A 65 11.73 -6.97 1.24
CA THR A 65 12.54 -5.95 0.54
C THR A 65 11.91 -5.48 -0.77
N ARG A 66 10.95 -6.22 -1.33
CA ARG A 66 10.31 -5.93 -2.62
C ARG A 66 8.90 -5.39 -2.47
N TYR A 67 8.21 -5.74 -1.39
CA TYR A 67 6.83 -5.35 -1.15
C TYR A 67 6.65 -4.85 0.27
N ASN A 68 5.88 -3.78 0.41
CA ASN A 68 5.37 -3.32 1.69
C ASN A 68 3.95 -3.83 1.87
N MET A 69 3.75 -4.76 2.79
CA MET A 69 2.41 -5.27 3.11
C MET A 69 1.75 -4.35 4.14
N VAL A 70 0.61 -3.76 3.79
CA VAL A 70 -0.11 -2.82 4.66
C VAL A 70 -1.61 -3.05 4.59
N SER A 71 -2.32 -2.71 5.65
CA SER A 71 -3.78 -2.76 5.64
C SER A 71 -4.39 -1.54 4.95
N ALA A 72 -5.63 -1.66 4.47
CA ALA A 72 -6.41 -0.51 4.02
C ALA A 72 -6.55 0.58 5.10
N GLN A 73 -6.69 0.17 6.37
CA GLN A 73 -6.73 1.09 7.51
C GLN A 73 -5.43 1.91 7.63
N TRP A 74 -4.27 1.27 7.43
CA TRP A 74 -2.98 1.97 7.48
C TRP A 74 -2.90 3.09 6.43
N ILE A 75 -3.45 2.88 5.23
CA ILE A 75 -3.50 3.92 4.19
C ILE A 75 -4.37 5.09 4.64
N ILE A 76 -5.57 4.81 5.16
CA ILE A 76 -6.50 5.85 5.63
C ILE A 76 -5.85 6.69 6.74
N GLU A 77 -5.24 6.04 7.73
CA GLU A 77 -4.56 6.74 8.83
C GLU A 77 -3.36 7.57 8.33
N SER A 78 -2.58 7.05 7.38
CA SER A 78 -1.45 7.77 6.80
C SER A 78 -1.88 9.04 6.06
N VAL A 79 -3.03 8.99 5.37
CA VAL A 79 -3.63 10.18 4.74
C VAL A 79 -4.11 11.18 5.79
N MET A 80 -4.83 10.72 6.81
CA MET A 80 -5.38 11.57 7.87
C MET A 80 -4.28 12.29 8.67
N GLU A 81 -3.15 11.61 8.89
CA GLU A 81 -1.99 12.15 9.61
C GLU A 81 -1.03 12.94 8.70
N TYR A 82 -1.27 12.96 7.38
CA TYR A 82 -0.37 13.50 6.37
C TYR A 82 1.08 13.00 6.54
N GLY A 83 1.23 11.70 6.76
CA GLY A 83 2.52 11.08 7.05
C GLY A 83 2.50 9.58 6.85
N ILE A 84 3.65 9.02 6.44
CA ILE A 84 3.79 7.57 6.29
C ILE A 84 4.09 6.95 7.65
N LYS A 85 3.14 6.15 8.15
CA LYS A 85 3.28 5.45 9.42
C LYS A 85 4.35 4.37 9.33
N LYS A 86 4.85 3.91 10.48
CA LYS A 86 5.75 2.74 10.50
C LYS A 86 4.97 1.49 10.08
N ILE A 87 5.63 0.61 9.35
CA ILE A 87 5.14 -0.74 9.03
C ILE A 87 5.70 -1.66 10.11
N ALA A 88 4.82 -2.41 10.78
CA ALA A 88 5.16 -3.27 11.92
C ALA A 88 5.69 -4.63 11.49
#